data_AF-A0A956LEN2-F1
#
_entry.id   AF-A0A956LEN2-F1
#
_cell.length_a   1.000
_cell.length_b   1.000
_cell.length_c   1.000
_cell.angle_alpha   90.00
_cell.angle_beta   90.00
_cell.angle_gamma   90.00
#
_symmetry.space_group_name_H-M   'P 1'
#
loop_
_entity.id
_entity.type
_entity.pdbx_description
1 polymer ?
#
loop_
_entity_poly.entity_id
_entity_poly.type
_entity_poly.pdbx_seq_one_letter_code
_entity_poly.pdbx_strand_id
1 'polypeptide(L)'
;MSEPHALPRAHALRSRARLAALAFVFHAPGVVVLGGRRLTRRARRVNLVALALTLVAMLAAYELAPAGRAGSATLITWLVGHFAWSVAIASWIARGGALRE
;
A
#
# COMPACT_ATOMS: atom_id res chain seq x y z
N MET A 1 5.95 -44.91 -7.53
CA MET A 1 4.96 -43.83 -7.69
C MET A 1 5.41 -42.67 -6.83
N SER A 2 6.13 -41.70 -7.41
CA SER A 2 6.64 -40.53 -6.69
C SER A 2 5.68 -39.38 -6.92
N GLU A 3 5.09 -38.85 -5.85
CA GLU A 3 4.21 -37.68 -5.96
C GLU A 3 4.99 -36.44 -6.45
N PRO A 4 4.46 -35.70 -7.44
CA PRO A 4 5.16 -34.58 -8.04
C PRO A 4 5.06 -33.30 -7.20
N HIS A 5 6.21 -32.73 -6.82
CA HIS A 5 6.53 -31.29 -6.89
C HIS A 5 5.41 -30.24 -6.60
N ALA A 6 4.62 -30.38 -5.54
CA ALA A 6 3.60 -29.39 -5.16
C ALA A 6 4.14 -28.19 -4.33
N LEU A 7 5.40 -28.25 -3.87
CA LEU A 7 6.01 -27.29 -2.94
C LEU A 7 6.26 -25.84 -3.46
N PRO A 8 6.47 -25.54 -4.75
CA PRO A 8 6.80 -24.18 -5.20
C PRO A 8 5.66 -23.17 -5.06
N ARG A 9 4.40 -23.60 -5.25
CA ARG A 9 3.24 -22.70 -5.26
C ARG A 9 2.85 -22.23 -3.86
N ALA A 10 2.87 -23.12 -2.87
CA ALA A 10 2.51 -22.78 -1.49
C ALA A 10 3.50 -21.77 -0.86
N HIS A 11 4.78 -21.83 -1.21
CA HIS A 11 5.79 -20.86 -0.78
C HIS A 11 5.56 -19.48 -1.43
N ALA A 12 5.28 -19.45 -2.74
CA ALA A 12 5.00 -18.22 -3.47
C ALA A 12 3.75 -17.50 -2.94
N LEU A 13 2.69 -18.24 -2.60
CA LEU A 13 1.46 -17.67 -2.02
C LEU A 13 1.71 -17.06 -0.64
N ARG A 14 2.45 -17.75 0.23
CA ARG A 14 2.81 -17.24 1.57
C ARG A 14 3.70 -15.98 1.49
N SER A 15 4.65 -15.95 0.55
CA SER A 15 5.49 -14.77 0.30
C SER A 15 4.65 -13.56 -0.14
N ARG A 16 3.69 -13.77 -1.06
CA ARG A 16 2.78 -12.70 -1.51
C ARG A 16 1.86 -12.20 -0.40
N ALA A 17 1.31 -13.09 0.42
CA ALA A 17 0.46 -12.72 1.55
C ALA A 17 1.23 -11.85 2.56
N ARG A 18 2.46 -12.23 2.89
CA ARG A 18 3.34 -11.42 3.76
C ARG A 18 3.62 -10.03 3.18
N LEU A 19 3.97 -9.96 1.90
CA LEU A 19 4.25 -8.67 1.24
C LEU A 19 3.00 -7.78 1.14
N ALA A 20 1.82 -8.38 0.93
CA ALA A 20 0.55 -7.65 0.95
C ALA A 20 0.24 -7.10 2.35
N ALA A 21 0.49 -7.87 3.42
CA ALA A 21 0.32 -7.39 4.79
C ALA A 21 1.28 -6.24 5.12
N LEU A 22 2.56 -6.34 4.72
CA LEU A 22 3.53 -5.25 4.89
C LEU A 22 3.11 -4.00 4.11
N ALA A 23 2.59 -4.16 2.90
CA ALA A 23 2.06 -3.04 2.12
C ALA A 23 0.80 -2.41 2.73
N PHE A 24 -0.04 -3.20 3.38
CA PHE A 24 -1.23 -2.67 4.04
C PHE A 24 -0.84 -1.80 5.24
N VAL A 25 0.11 -2.24 6.07
CA VAL A 25 0.49 -1.53 7.31
C VAL A 25 1.44 -0.38 7.04
N PHE A 26 2.41 -0.57 6.14
CA PHE A 26 3.56 0.32 6.00
C PHE A 26 3.75 0.82 4.55
N HIS A 27 2.80 0.53 3.66
CA HIS A 27 2.84 0.90 2.25
C HIS A 27 4.14 0.49 1.54
N ALA A 28 4.54 1.28 0.54
CA ALA A 28 5.80 1.16 -0.16
C ALA A 28 7.04 1.04 0.76
N PRO A 29 7.23 1.88 1.80
CA PRO A 29 8.35 1.74 2.73
C PRO A 29 8.42 0.36 3.40
N GLY A 30 7.30 -0.21 3.86
CA GLY A 30 7.30 -1.54 4.47
C GLY A 30 7.71 -2.65 3.54
N VAL A 31 7.26 -2.59 2.28
CA VAL A 31 7.65 -3.59 1.26
C VAL A 31 9.15 -3.51 0.96
N VAL A 32 9.72 -2.31 0.96
CA VAL A 32 11.15 -2.09 0.67
C VAL A 32 12.03 -2.44 1.87
N VAL A 33 11.71 -1.91 3.06
CA VAL A 33 12.54 -2.03 4.26
C VAL A 33 12.37 -3.40 4.93
N LEU A 34 11.12 -3.86 5.10
CA LEU A 34 10.81 -5.09 5.84
C LEU A 34 10.61 -6.30 4.92
N GLY A 35 10.20 -6.06 3.68
CA GLY A 35 10.00 -7.10 2.66
C GLY A 35 11.23 -7.39 1.82
N GLY A 36 12.25 -6.53 1.86
CA GLY A 36 13.48 -6.66 1.08
C GLY A 36 13.29 -6.59 -0.44
N ARG A 37 12.12 -6.13 -0.92
CA ARG A 37 11.79 -6.09 -2.36
C ARG A 37 11.87 -4.67 -2.90
N ARG A 38 12.35 -4.51 -4.13
CA ARG A 38 12.34 -3.19 -4.80
C ARG A 38 11.03 -2.97 -5.54
N LEU A 39 10.46 -1.78 -5.36
CA LEU A 39 9.32 -1.34 -6.17
C LEU A 39 9.77 -1.04 -7.59
N THR A 40 9.00 -1.53 -8.56
CA THR A 40 9.15 -1.10 -9.96
C THR A 40 8.93 0.41 -10.11
N ARG A 41 9.48 1.01 -11.17
CA ARG A 41 9.30 2.45 -11.47
C ARG A 41 7.83 2.83 -11.57
N ARG A 42 7.00 1.95 -12.17
CA ARG A 42 5.54 2.13 -12.25
C ARG A 42 4.90 2.14 -10.86
N ALA A 43 5.22 1.16 -10.01
CA ALA A 43 4.69 1.08 -8.65
C ALA A 43 5.07 2.31 -7.81
N ARG A 44 6.32 2.77 -7.93
CA ARG A 44 6.79 3.99 -7.27
C ARG A 44 6.02 5.23 -7.72
N ARG A 45 5.77 5.38 -9.03
CA ARG A 45 4.99 6.50 -9.57
C ARG A 45 3.55 6.50 -9.01
N VAL A 46 2.89 5.34 -9.03
CA VAL A 46 1.52 5.20 -8.47
C VAL A 46 1.52 5.53 -6.98
N ASN A 47 2.52 5.05 -6.23
CA ASN A 47 2.68 5.35 -4.81
C ASN A 47 2.83 6.86 -4.54
N LEU A 48 3.66 7.56 -5.34
CA LEU A 48 3.84 9.01 -5.22
C LEU A 48 2.57 9.79 -5.57
N VAL A 49 1.84 9.38 -6.61
CA VAL A 49 0.58 10.01 -6.99
C VAL A 49 -0.47 9.86 -5.89
N ALA A 50 -0.61 8.65 -5.30
CA ALA A 50 -1.53 8.42 -4.19
C ALA A 50 -1.17 9.28 -2.96
N LEU A 51 0.11 9.36 -2.60
CA LEU A 51 0.57 10.23 -1.52
C LEU A 51 0.24 11.70 -1.79
N ALA A 52 0.53 12.19 -3.01
CA ALA A 52 0.26 13.57 -3.39
C ALA A 52 -1.24 13.90 -3.33
N LEU A 53 -2.10 13.00 -3.83
CA LEU A 53 -3.55 13.17 -3.76
C LEU A 53 -4.06 13.20 -2.31
N THR A 54 -3.54 12.34 -1.43
CA THR A 54 -3.90 12.37 0.00
C THR A 54 -3.51 13.69 0.64
N LEU A 55 -2.31 14.21 0.36
CA LEU A 55 -1.84 15.49 0.89
C LEU A 55 -2.69 16.67 0.39
N VAL A 56 -3.03 16.69 -0.91
CA VAL A 56 -3.91 17.71 -1.49
C VAL A 56 -5.30 17.65 -0.87
N ALA A 57 -5.85 16.45 -0.68
CA ALA A 57 -7.15 16.28 -0.02
C ALA A 57 -7.12 16.75 1.44
N MET A 58 -6.04 16.45 2.18
CA MET A 58 -5.86 16.93 3.56
C MET A 58 -5.80 18.45 3.64
N LEU A 59 -5.10 19.10 2.71
CA LEU A 59 -5.02 20.56 2.63
C LEU A 59 -6.40 21.16 2.31
N ALA A 60 -7.11 20.61 1.32
CA ALA A 60 -8.47 21.05 1.01
C ALA A 60 -9.42 20.88 2.20
N ALA A 61 -9.33 19.76 2.93
CA ALA A 61 -10.12 19.51 4.13
C ALA A 61 -9.81 20.49 5.26
N TYR A 62 -8.53 20.90 5.40
CA TYR A 62 -8.14 21.90 6.37
C TYR A 62 -8.75 23.27 6.06
N GLU A 63 -8.62 23.73 4.80
CA GLU A 63 -9.08 25.05 4.35
C GLU A 63 -10.62 25.17 4.32
N LEU A 64 -11.32 24.08 4.00
CA LEU A 64 -12.78 24.07 3.88
C LEU A 64 -13.49 23.75 5.21
N ALA A 65 -12.75 23.38 6.25
CA ALA A 65 -13.36 22.98 7.51
C ALA A 65 -13.97 24.18 8.24
N PRO A 66 -15.14 24.00 8.88
CA PRO A 66 -15.67 24.98 9.83
C PRO A 66 -14.66 25.29 10.93
N ALA A 67 -14.70 26.53 11.44
CA ALA A 67 -13.84 26.98 12.54
C ALA A 67 -13.87 25.98 13.71
N GLY A 68 -12.68 25.59 14.20
CA GLY A 68 -12.53 24.60 15.27
C GLY A 68 -12.59 23.12 14.84
N ARG A 69 -12.84 22.82 13.55
CA ARG A 69 -12.91 21.43 13.04
C ARG A 69 -11.81 21.06 12.03
N ALA A 70 -10.91 21.99 11.71
CA ALA A 70 -9.84 21.75 10.73
C ALA A 70 -8.97 20.53 11.07
N GLY A 71 -8.56 20.39 12.34
CA GLY A 71 -7.76 19.24 12.77
C GLY A 71 -8.46 17.89 12.58
N SER A 72 -9.76 17.79 12.91
CA SER A 72 -10.52 16.54 12.74
C SER A 72 -10.85 16.26 11.27
N ALA A 73 -11.14 17.28 10.47
CA ALA A 73 -11.35 17.15 9.03
C ALA A 73 -10.09 16.65 8.30
N THR A 74 -8.93 17.22 8.62
CA THR A 74 -7.63 16.77 8.09
C THR A 74 -7.32 15.33 8.52
N LEU A 75 -7.56 14.98 9.79
CA LEU A 75 -7.33 13.63 10.32
C LEU A 75 -8.22 12.58 9.64
N ILE A 76 -9.53 12.86 9.49
CA ILE A 76 -10.47 11.97 8.82
C ILE A 76 -10.04 11.77 7.36
N THR A 77 -9.67 12.85 6.68
CA THR A 77 -9.24 12.80 5.27
C THR A 77 -7.95 11.98 5.12
N TRP A 78 -7.00 12.17 6.04
CA TRP A 78 -5.80 11.35 6.10
C TRP A 78 -6.12 9.87 6.33
N LEU A 79 -7.00 9.54 7.29
CA LEU A 79 -7.40 8.15 7.57
C LEU A 79 -8.03 7.49 6.33
N VAL A 80 -8.99 8.15 5.69
CA VAL A 80 -9.65 7.63 4.48
C VAL A 80 -8.64 7.41 3.35
N GLY A 81 -7.79 8.42 3.08
CA GLY A 81 -6.76 8.32 2.06
C GLY A 81 -5.74 7.20 2.35
N HIS A 82 -5.31 7.09 3.60
CA HIS A 82 -4.39 6.06 4.07
C HIS A 82 -4.97 4.65 3.90
N PHE A 83 -6.20 4.41 4.37
CA PHE A 83 -6.87 3.11 4.24
C PHE A 83 -7.11 2.73 2.78
N ALA A 84 -7.63 3.63 1.96
CA ALA A 84 -7.86 3.38 0.54
C ALA A 84 -6.55 3.02 -0.18
N TRP A 85 -5.47 3.74 0.13
CA TRP A 85 -4.15 3.49 -0.41
C TRP A 85 -3.55 2.15 0.04
N SER A 86 -3.66 1.81 1.33
CA SER A 86 -3.25 0.53 1.89
C SER A 86 -3.94 -0.65 1.20
N VAL A 87 -5.26 -0.58 1.05
CA VAL A 87 -6.05 -1.62 0.37
C VAL A 87 -5.64 -1.73 -1.09
N ALA A 88 -5.45 -0.61 -1.79
CA ALA A 88 -5.06 -0.63 -3.21
C ALA A 88 -3.70 -1.30 -3.43
N ILE A 89 -2.67 -0.96 -2.65
CA ILE A 89 -1.34 -1.57 -2.79
C ILE A 89 -1.36 -3.04 -2.36
N ALA A 90 -1.97 -3.36 -1.21
CA ALA A 90 -2.04 -4.74 -0.73
C ALA A 90 -2.73 -5.66 -1.73
N SER A 91 -3.85 -5.21 -2.29
CA SER A 91 -4.60 -5.95 -3.31
C SER A 91 -3.80 -6.12 -4.60
N TRP A 92 -3.05 -5.09 -5.01
CA TRP A 92 -2.18 -5.18 -6.19
C TRP A 92 -1.06 -6.20 -6.00
N ILE A 93 -0.40 -6.22 -4.84
CA ILE A 93 0.63 -7.22 -4.52
C ILE A 93 0.05 -8.62 -4.42
N ALA A 94 -1.12 -8.78 -3.78
CA ALA A 94 -1.80 -10.06 -3.67
C ALA A 94 -2.12 -10.68 -5.06
N ARG A 95 -2.44 -9.83 -6.05
CA ARG A 95 -2.65 -10.23 -7.46
C ARG A 95 -1.35 -10.47 -8.26
N GLY A 96 -0.18 -10.39 -7.63
CA GLY A 96 1.11 -10.56 -8.31
C GLY A 96 1.66 -9.30 -8.96
N GLY A 97 1.27 -8.12 -8.48
CA GLY A 97 1.81 -6.83 -8.91
C GLY A 97 3.35 -6.79 -8.87
N ALA A 98 3.94 -6.15 -9.89
CA ALA A 98 5.37 -6.19 -10.19
C ALA A 98 6.26 -5.60 -9.07
N LEU A 99 6.74 -6.48 -8.20
CA LEU A 99 7.88 -6.30 -7.31
C LEU A 99 9.11 -6.86 -8.02
N ARG A 100 10.25 -6.14 -7.96
CA ARG A 100 11.54 -6.67 -8.45
C ARG A 100 12.19 -7.47 -7.33
N GLU A 101 12.86 -8.55 -7.73
CA GLU A 101 13.69 -9.35 -6.82
C GLU A 101 14.87 -8.56 -6.27
#